data_AF-A0A4Z0PI19-F1
#
_entry.id   AF-A0A4Z0PI19-F1
#
_cell.length_a   1.000
_cell.length_b   1.000
_cell.length_c   1.000
_cell.angle_alpha   90.00
_cell.angle_beta   90.00
_cell.angle_gamma   90.00
#
_symmetry.space_group_name_H-M   'P 1'
#
loop_
_entity.id
_entity.type
_entity.pdbx_description
1 polymer ?
#
loop_
_entity_poly.entity_id
_entity_poly.type
_entity_poly.pdbx_seq_one_letter_code
_entity_poly.pdbx_strand_id
1 'polypeptide(L)'
;MSDIRELREQYGLTQEELANWLNIPRVSLTLAELGHRALPYAALQQMSRLIVAHLDMSTSPALQVVPPPLAPPVTKPLQRRQLECQVAVYRLGKQLSRLQTQARQYQARLAALPQLRVWPHPVRHAGLENDWLRLFEQDAIIGLPKCGLTAQILLSARIAALEREAELLGQALAAPATALL
;
A
#
# COMPACT_ATOMS: atom_id res chain seq x y z
N MET A 1 15.51 19.57 28.44
CA MET A 1 16.46 18.44 28.34
C MET A 1 15.84 17.49 27.35
N SER A 2 16.53 17.16 26.26
CA SER A 2 16.04 16.16 25.30
C SER A 2 15.78 14.85 26.04
N ASP A 3 14.64 14.21 25.77
CA ASP A 3 14.31 12.95 26.40
C ASP A 3 15.35 11.89 25.98
N ILE A 4 15.83 11.08 26.94
CA ILE A 4 16.76 9.98 26.68
C ILE A 4 16.18 9.04 25.61
N ARG A 5 14.85 8.86 25.65
CA ARG A 5 14.13 8.05 24.69
C ARG A 5 14.15 8.66 23.28
N GLU A 6 13.92 9.96 23.15
CA GLU A 6 13.91 10.67 21.86
C GLU A 6 15.29 10.58 21.19
N LEU A 7 16.36 10.83 21.95
CA LEU A 7 17.73 10.69 21.44
C LEU A 7 18.01 9.25 20.99
N ARG A 8 17.61 8.25 21.77
CA ARG A 8 17.77 6.84 21.41
C ARG A 8 17.07 6.52 20.09
N GLU A 9 15.81 6.93 19.94
CA GLU A 9 14.99 6.67 18.75
C GLU A 9 15.56 7.40 17.52
N GLN A 10 16.03 8.63 17.69
CA GLN A 10 16.63 9.41 16.61
C GLN A 10 17.90 8.77 16.03
N TYR A 11 18.73 8.16 16.87
CA TYR A 11 19.92 7.42 16.41
C TYR A 11 19.62 5.96 16.02
N GLY A 12 18.35 5.53 16.09
CA GLY A 12 17.95 4.16 15.74
C GLY A 12 18.49 3.09 16.71
N LEU A 13 18.87 3.48 17.93
CA LEU A 13 19.43 2.57 18.92
C LEU A 13 18.33 1.76 19.62
N THR A 14 18.59 0.49 19.86
CA THR A 14 17.79 -0.32 20.79
C THR A 14 18.11 0.07 22.24
N GLN A 15 17.20 -0.24 23.17
CA GLN A 15 17.47 -0.05 24.60
C GLN A 15 18.68 -0.85 25.08
N GLU A 16 18.92 -2.03 24.48
CA GLU A 16 20.06 -2.87 24.84
C GLU A 16 21.38 -2.26 24.38
N GLU A 17 21.44 -1.76 23.14
CA GLU A 17 22.64 -1.08 22.62
C GLU A 17 22.98 0.18 23.42
N LEU A 18 21.97 0.99 23.75
CA LEU A 18 22.20 2.19 24.56
C LEU A 18 22.62 1.84 26.00
N ALA A 19 21.98 0.84 26.62
CA ALA A 19 22.35 0.41 27.97
C ALA A 19 23.78 -0.15 28.02
N ASN A 20 24.16 -0.94 27.01
CA ASN A 20 25.52 -1.47 26.86
C ASN A 20 26.53 -0.32 26.67
N TRP A 21 26.24 0.67 25.85
CA TRP A 21 27.12 1.84 25.64
C TRP A 21 27.26 2.70 26.90
N LEU A 22 26.19 2.82 27.69
CA LEU A 22 26.18 3.50 29.00
C LEU A 22 26.77 2.65 30.13
N ASN A 23 27.07 1.37 29.87
CA ASN A 23 27.52 0.39 30.85
C ASN A 23 26.57 0.25 32.06
N ILE A 24 25.27 0.14 31.79
CA ILE A 24 24.22 -0.07 32.81
C ILE A 24 23.30 -1.23 32.43
N PRO A 25 22.61 -1.86 33.39
CA PRO A 25 21.58 -2.85 33.08
C PRO A 25 20.44 -2.21 32.25
N ARG A 26 19.93 -2.93 31.26
CA ARG A 26 18.80 -2.49 30.43
C ARG A 26 17.61 -2.01 31.26
N VAL A 27 17.27 -2.72 32.34
CA VAL A 27 16.16 -2.35 33.24
C VAL A 27 16.38 -0.95 33.85
N SER A 28 17.62 -0.60 34.20
CA SER A 28 17.95 0.72 34.72
C SER A 28 17.76 1.82 33.69
N LEU A 29 18.07 1.55 32.41
CA LEU A 29 17.76 2.47 31.32
C LEU A 29 16.26 2.62 31.13
N THR A 30 15.49 1.52 31.15
CA THR A 30 14.02 1.57 31.03
C THR A 30 13.39 2.43 32.12
N LEU A 31 13.82 2.26 33.38
CA LEU A 31 13.31 3.09 34.48
C LEU A 31 13.71 4.56 34.34
N ALA A 32 14.84 4.85 33.70
CA ALA A 32 15.27 6.22 33.42
C ALA A 32 14.47 6.87 32.27
N GLU A 33 14.22 6.13 31.19
CA GLU A 33 13.34 6.59 30.10
C GLU A 33 11.90 6.83 30.59
N LEU A 34 11.41 6.06 31.55
CA LEU A 34 10.09 6.26 32.16
C LEU A 34 10.05 7.37 33.23
N GLY A 35 11.20 8.00 33.54
CA GLY A 35 11.29 9.01 34.59
C GLY A 35 11.17 8.45 36.02
N HIS A 36 11.16 7.13 36.20
CA HIS A 36 11.06 6.49 37.51
C HIS A 36 12.38 6.50 38.29
N ARG A 37 13.53 6.58 37.60
CA ARG A 37 14.85 6.58 38.23
C ARG A 37 15.86 7.41 37.44
N ALA A 38 16.63 8.27 38.10
CA ALA A 38 17.73 8.96 37.45
C ALA A 38 18.85 7.99 37.03
N LEU A 39 19.51 8.28 35.91
CA LEU A 39 20.70 7.55 35.49
C LEU A 39 21.84 7.75 36.50
N PRO A 40 22.71 6.74 36.73
CA PRO A 40 23.94 6.90 37.49
C PRO A 40 24.81 8.02 36.91
N TYR A 41 25.57 8.72 37.75
CA TYR A 41 26.39 9.85 37.32
C TYR A 41 27.34 9.54 36.16
N ALA A 42 28.00 8.37 36.18
CA ALA A 42 28.87 7.92 35.09
C ALA A 42 28.09 7.73 33.77
N ALA A 43 26.87 7.19 33.82
CA ALA A 43 26.00 7.05 32.66
C ALA A 43 25.47 8.41 32.19
N LEU A 44 25.19 9.35 33.08
CA LEU A 44 24.83 10.73 32.72
C LEU A 44 25.98 11.45 31.99
N GLN A 45 27.22 11.28 32.46
CA GLN A 45 28.41 11.82 31.79
C GLN A 45 28.63 11.20 30.41
N GLN A 46 28.39 9.89 30.26
CA GLN A 46 28.48 9.26 28.94
C GLN A 46 27.34 9.74 28.04
N MET A 47 26.09 9.78 28.54
CA MET A 47 24.92 10.31 27.83
C MET A 47 25.10 11.76 27.37
N SER A 48 25.75 12.60 28.17
CA SER A 48 26.00 14.00 27.79
C SER A 48 26.85 14.11 26.51
N ARG A 49 27.67 13.10 26.18
CA ARG A 49 28.40 13.07 24.91
C ARG A 49 27.48 12.92 23.71
N LEU A 50 26.43 12.11 23.81
CA LEU A 50 25.40 12.01 22.75
C LEU A 50 24.56 13.28 22.69
N ILE A 51 24.20 13.86 23.85
CA ILE A 51 23.46 15.13 23.91
C ILE A 51 24.27 16.26 23.24
N VAL A 52 25.55 16.38 23.57
CA VAL A 52 26.45 17.38 22.98
C VAL A 52 26.64 17.11 21.50
N ALA A 53 26.87 15.87 21.07
CA ALA A 53 26.97 15.54 19.64
C ALA A 53 25.68 15.89 18.87
N HIS A 54 24.51 15.67 19.46
CA HIS A 54 23.23 16.03 18.89
C HIS A 54 23.02 17.55 18.81
N LEU A 55 23.46 18.30 19.83
CA LEU A 55 23.36 19.76 19.84
C LEU A 55 24.40 20.42 18.91
N ASP A 56 25.63 19.91 18.90
CA ASP A 56 26.76 20.39 18.09
C ASP A 56 26.60 20.11 16.59
N MET A 57 25.68 19.21 16.19
CA MET A 57 25.18 19.15 14.80
C MET A 57 24.69 20.51 14.30
N SER A 58 24.35 21.45 15.20
CA SER A 58 23.81 22.77 14.86
C SER A 58 24.85 23.88 14.77
N THR A 59 26.09 23.71 15.28
CA THR A 59 26.92 24.90 15.61
C THR A 59 28.43 24.82 15.33
N SER A 60 29.03 23.65 15.06
CA SER A 60 30.51 23.58 14.92
C SER A 60 30.97 23.22 13.48
N PRO A 61 31.67 24.12 12.77
CA PRO A 61 32.15 23.86 11.40
C PRO A 61 33.42 23.00 11.31
N ALA A 62 34.09 22.69 12.43
CA ALA A 62 35.45 22.15 12.42
C ALA A 62 35.57 20.62 12.23
N LEU A 63 34.48 19.86 12.37
CA LEU A 63 34.48 18.39 12.29
C LEU A 63 33.23 17.84 11.55
N GLN A 64 32.77 18.54 10.51
CA GLN A 64 31.68 18.02 9.68
C GLN A 64 32.15 16.82 8.86
N VAL A 65 31.97 15.62 9.39
CA VAL A 65 31.91 14.41 8.57
C VAL A 65 30.60 14.50 7.81
N VAL A 66 30.64 15.02 6.58
CA VAL A 66 29.47 15.04 5.71
C VAL A 66 29.03 13.58 5.50
N PRO A 67 27.80 13.20 5.88
CA PRO A 67 27.33 11.84 5.64
C PRO A 67 27.44 11.55 4.14
N PRO A 68 27.85 10.34 3.75
CA PRO A 68 27.91 10.01 2.33
C PRO A 68 26.53 10.23 1.72
N PRO A 69 26.45 10.83 0.52
CA PRO A 69 25.17 11.00 -0.16
C PRO A 69 24.50 9.64 -0.32
N LEU A 70 23.18 9.61 -0.21
CA LEU A 70 22.41 8.41 -0.50
C LEU A 70 22.79 7.87 -1.87
N ALA A 71 22.96 6.55 -1.98
CA ALA A 71 23.31 5.92 -3.23
C ALA A 71 22.24 6.23 -4.30
N PRO A 72 22.64 6.48 -5.56
CA PRO A 72 21.68 6.74 -6.62
C PRO A 72 20.74 5.52 -6.79
N PRO A 73 19.48 5.77 -7.19
CA PRO A 73 18.50 4.69 -7.34
C PRO A 73 18.97 3.65 -8.35
N VAL A 74 18.84 2.37 -7.99
CA VAL A 74 19.14 1.27 -8.91
C VAL A 74 18.03 1.23 -9.97
N THR A 75 18.40 1.44 -11.24
CA THR A 75 17.43 1.60 -12.34
C THR A 75 16.69 0.31 -12.72
N LYS A 76 17.41 -0.83 -12.73
CA LYS A 76 16.86 -2.14 -13.10
C LYS A 76 15.62 -2.58 -12.30
N PRO A 77 15.59 -2.54 -10.95
CA PRO A 77 14.40 -2.91 -10.19
C PRO A 77 13.21 -1.99 -10.46
N LEU A 78 13.45 -0.68 -10.66
CA LEU A 78 12.39 0.27 -10.99
C LEU A 78 11.80 0.00 -12.38
N GLN A 79 12.63 -0.29 -13.39
CA GLN A 79 12.18 -0.70 -14.73
C GLN A 79 11.36 -1.99 -14.68
N ARG A 80 11.84 -3.00 -13.94
CA ARG A 80 11.10 -4.25 -13.75
C ARG A 80 9.73 -3.98 -13.13
N ARG A 81 9.68 -3.19 -12.07
CA ARG A 81 8.43 -2.85 -11.39
C ARG A 81 7.47 -2.11 -12.32
N GLN A 82 7.99 -1.18 -13.13
CA GLN A 82 7.19 -0.45 -14.12
C GLN A 82 6.53 -1.42 -15.12
N LEU A 83 7.29 -2.37 -15.66
CA LEU A 83 6.76 -3.41 -16.58
C LEU A 83 5.72 -4.30 -15.89
N GLU A 84 5.95 -4.70 -14.65
CA GLU A 84 4.98 -5.49 -13.87
C GLU A 84 3.64 -4.74 -13.71
N CYS A 85 3.68 -3.44 -13.40
CA CYS A 85 2.48 -2.60 -13.32
C CYS A 85 1.75 -2.52 -14.67
N GLN A 86 2.47 -2.29 -15.77
CA GLN A 86 1.88 -2.23 -17.12
C GLN A 86 1.19 -3.55 -17.51
N VAL A 87 1.84 -4.68 -17.25
CA VAL A 87 1.26 -6.01 -17.50
C VAL A 87 0.02 -6.25 -16.63
N ALA A 88 0.05 -5.82 -15.37
CA ALA A 88 -1.09 -5.93 -14.47
C ALA A 88 -2.29 -5.08 -14.94
N VAL A 89 -2.05 -3.83 -15.36
CA VAL A 89 -3.08 -2.95 -15.96
C VAL A 89 -3.76 -3.63 -17.14
N TYR A 90 -2.98 -4.18 -18.07
CA TYR A 90 -3.53 -4.88 -19.23
C TYR A 90 -4.45 -6.06 -18.83
N ARG A 91 -3.99 -6.90 -17.89
CA ARG A 91 -4.75 -8.07 -17.42
C ARG A 91 -6.05 -7.66 -16.73
N LEU A 92 -5.99 -6.67 -15.84
CA LEU A 92 -7.17 -6.16 -15.14
C LEU A 92 -8.13 -5.46 -16.10
N GLY A 93 -7.64 -4.76 -17.12
CA GLY A 93 -8.47 -4.18 -18.18
C GLY A 93 -9.25 -5.25 -18.96
N LYS A 94 -8.61 -6.37 -19.30
CA LYS A 94 -9.32 -7.52 -19.90
C LYS A 94 -10.36 -8.10 -18.95
N GLN A 95 -10.06 -8.24 -17.66
CA GLN A 95 -11.02 -8.71 -16.67
C GLN A 95 -12.22 -7.76 -16.53
N LEU A 96 -11.99 -6.45 -16.45
CA LEU A 96 -13.03 -5.42 -16.40
C LEU A 96 -13.97 -5.54 -17.60
N SER A 97 -13.40 -5.66 -18.82
CA SER A 97 -14.21 -5.81 -20.04
C SER A 97 -15.11 -7.05 -20.00
N ARG A 98 -14.60 -8.18 -19.48
CA ARG A 98 -15.38 -9.41 -19.32
C ARG A 98 -16.53 -9.22 -18.33
N LEU A 99 -16.29 -8.59 -17.19
CA LEU A 99 -17.34 -8.32 -16.21
C LEU A 99 -18.41 -7.38 -16.78
N GLN A 100 -18.01 -6.33 -17.52
CA GLN A 100 -18.95 -5.42 -18.17
C GLN A 100 -19.82 -6.15 -19.20
N THR A 101 -19.23 -7.02 -20.02
CA THR A 101 -19.98 -7.86 -20.97
C THR A 101 -20.96 -8.77 -20.24
N GLN A 102 -20.53 -9.46 -19.18
CA GLN A 102 -21.40 -10.33 -18.39
C GLN A 102 -22.55 -9.56 -17.72
N ALA A 103 -22.27 -8.39 -17.16
CA ALA A 103 -23.29 -7.52 -16.56
C ALA A 103 -24.36 -7.12 -17.58
N ARG A 104 -23.93 -6.69 -18.79
CA ARG A 104 -24.86 -6.36 -19.90
C ARG A 104 -25.69 -7.56 -20.30
N GLN A 105 -25.09 -8.75 -20.37
CA GLN A 105 -25.82 -9.98 -20.68
C GLN A 105 -26.89 -10.27 -19.63
N TYR A 106 -26.56 -10.27 -18.34
CA TYR A 106 -27.54 -10.52 -17.28
C TYR A 106 -28.65 -9.46 -17.23
N GLN A 107 -28.32 -8.18 -17.44
CA GLN A 107 -29.32 -7.12 -17.55
C GLN A 107 -30.25 -7.34 -18.75
N ALA A 108 -29.72 -7.71 -19.91
CA ALA A 108 -30.52 -8.03 -21.09
C ALA A 108 -31.45 -9.24 -20.85
N ARG A 109 -30.97 -10.26 -20.12
CA ARG A 109 -31.81 -11.41 -19.71
C ARG A 109 -33.00 -10.93 -18.87
N LEU A 110 -32.75 -10.15 -17.83
CA LEU A 110 -33.82 -9.64 -16.95
C LEU A 110 -34.80 -8.72 -17.70
N ALA A 111 -34.30 -7.91 -18.63
CA ALA A 111 -35.14 -7.03 -19.44
C ALA A 111 -36.04 -7.79 -20.43
N ALA A 112 -35.62 -8.96 -20.92
CA ALA A 112 -36.40 -9.78 -21.85
C ALA A 112 -37.53 -10.58 -21.16
N LEU A 113 -37.37 -10.93 -19.87
CA LEU A 113 -38.30 -11.80 -19.15
C LEU A 113 -39.78 -11.37 -19.20
N PRO A 114 -40.16 -10.08 -19.02
CA PRO A 114 -41.56 -9.69 -19.08
C PRO A 114 -42.20 -10.00 -20.44
N GLN A 115 -41.47 -9.78 -21.54
CA GLN A 115 -41.98 -10.04 -22.89
C GLN A 115 -42.12 -11.54 -23.14
N LEU A 116 -41.15 -12.34 -22.68
CA LEU A 116 -41.21 -13.80 -22.81
C LEU A 116 -42.37 -14.40 -22.01
N ARG A 117 -42.70 -13.83 -20.83
CA ARG A 117 -43.83 -14.29 -20.00
C ARG A 117 -45.21 -13.96 -20.58
N VAL A 118 -45.32 -12.89 -21.37
CA VAL A 118 -46.59 -12.42 -21.97
C VAL A 118 -46.74 -12.91 -23.42
N TRP A 119 -45.92 -13.88 -23.84
CA TRP A 119 -45.95 -14.39 -25.20
C TRP A 119 -47.34 -14.95 -25.57
N PRO A 120 -48.01 -14.42 -26.62
CA PRO A 120 -49.42 -14.71 -26.87
C PRO A 120 -49.67 -16.04 -27.61
N HIS A 121 -48.62 -16.66 -28.18
CA HIS A 121 -48.77 -17.89 -28.96
C HIS A 121 -48.60 -19.14 -28.11
N PRO A 122 -49.32 -20.23 -28.43
CA PRO A 122 -49.20 -21.49 -27.69
C PRO A 122 -47.79 -22.04 -27.80
N VAL A 123 -47.22 -22.42 -26.66
CA VAL A 123 -45.91 -23.06 -26.56
C VAL A 123 -46.09 -24.56 -26.42
N ARG A 124 -45.30 -25.33 -27.18
CA ARG A 124 -45.42 -26.80 -27.26
C ARG A 124 -45.37 -27.49 -25.90
N HIS A 125 -44.54 -26.97 -24.98
CA HIS A 125 -44.34 -27.53 -23.64
C HIS A 125 -44.25 -26.41 -22.58
N ALA A 126 -45.40 -25.83 -22.21
CA ALA A 126 -45.47 -24.71 -21.26
C ALA A 126 -44.78 -24.97 -19.90
N GLY A 127 -44.83 -26.21 -19.39
CA GLY A 127 -44.12 -26.56 -18.15
C GLY A 127 -42.61 -26.41 -18.27
N LEU A 128 -42.01 -26.98 -19.32
CA LEU A 128 -40.57 -26.90 -19.58
C LEU A 128 -40.12 -25.45 -19.86
N GLU A 129 -40.94 -24.67 -20.55
CA GLU A 129 -40.65 -23.26 -20.79
C GLU A 129 -40.64 -22.46 -19.49
N ASN A 130 -41.63 -22.66 -18.61
CA ASN A 130 -41.67 -21.98 -17.31
C ASN A 130 -40.45 -22.34 -16.44
N ASP A 131 -40.05 -23.61 -16.42
CA ASP A 131 -38.85 -24.05 -15.71
C ASP A 131 -37.58 -23.39 -16.29
N TRP A 132 -37.48 -23.31 -17.61
CA TRP A 132 -36.38 -22.65 -18.29
C TRP A 132 -36.34 -21.14 -17.98
N LEU A 133 -37.47 -20.43 -18.05
CA LEU A 133 -37.56 -19.01 -17.72
C LEU A 133 -37.17 -18.73 -16.26
N ARG A 134 -37.53 -19.63 -15.33
CA ARG A 134 -37.13 -19.53 -13.93
C ARG A 134 -35.61 -19.68 -13.78
N LEU A 135 -34.99 -20.66 -14.43
CA LEU A 135 -33.52 -20.80 -14.40
C LEU A 135 -32.82 -19.59 -15.03
N PHE A 136 -33.35 -19.11 -16.16
CA PHE A 136 -32.83 -17.94 -16.87
C PHE A 136 -32.84 -16.67 -16.01
N GLU A 137 -33.90 -16.46 -15.23
CA GLU A 137 -34.03 -15.39 -14.24
C GLU A 137 -33.08 -15.58 -13.06
N GLN A 138 -33.06 -16.77 -12.46
CA GLN A 138 -32.22 -17.09 -11.30
C GLN A 138 -30.73 -16.90 -11.60
N ASP A 139 -30.26 -17.38 -12.75
CA ASP A 139 -28.87 -17.19 -13.20
C ASP A 139 -28.50 -15.70 -13.26
N ALA A 140 -29.41 -14.87 -13.78
CA ALA A 140 -29.17 -13.44 -13.90
C ALA A 140 -29.17 -12.74 -12.54
N ILE A 141 -30.09 -13.09 -11.64
CA ILE A 141 -30.16 -12.56 -10.28
C ILE A 141 -28.89 -12.92 -9.48
N ILE A 142 -28.42 -14.16 -9.59
CA ILE A 142 -27.22 -14.65 -8.88
C ILE A 142 -25.93 -14.09 -9.52
N GLY A 143 -25.91 -13.95 -10.84
CA GLY A 143 -24.74 -13.50 -11.60
C GLY A 143 -24.46 -12.01 -11.47
N LEU A 144 -25.50 -11.17 -11.47
CA LEU A 144 -25.38 -9.72 -11.56
C LEU A 144 -24.59 -9.07 -10.40
N PRO A 145 -24.73 -9.50 -9.12
CA PRO A 145 -23.89 -9.00 -8.03
C PRO A 145 -22.39 -9.26 -8.23
N LYS A 146 -22.02 -10.38 -8.88
CA LYS A 146 -20.61 -10.78 -9.09
C LYS A 146 -19.91 -9.93 -10.14
N CYS A 147 -20.65 -9.44 -11.13
CA CYS A 147 -20.17 -8.54 -12.18
C CYS A 147 -20.74 -7.12 -12.06
N GLY A 148 -21.32 -6.79 -10.91
CA GLY A 148 -22.03 -5.54 -10.67
C GLY A 148 -21.13 -4.31 -10.61
N LEU A 149 -21.75 -3.15 -10.44
CA LEU A 149 -21.06 -1.86 -10.44
C LEU A 149 -19.92 -1.81 -9.40
N THR A 150 -20.13 -2.36 -8.21
CA THR A 150 -19.10 -2.41 -7.16
C THR A 150 -17.84 -3.14 -7.60
N ALA A 151 -17.97 -4.33 -8.19
CA ALA A 151 -16.82 -5.10 -8.68
C ALA A 151 -16.08 -4.36 -9.80
N GLN A 152 -16.82 -3.66 -10.67
CA GLN A 152 -16.24 -2.86 -11.74
C GLN A 152 -15.49 -1.63 -11.20
N ILE A 153 -16.05 -0.91 -10.22
CA ILE A 153 -15.42 0.26 -9.58
C ILE A 153 -14.13 -0.15 -8.85
N LEU A 154 -14.15 -1.27 -8.13
CA LEU A 154 -12.96 -1.75 -7.43
C LEU A 154 -11.83 -2.09 -8.40
N LEU A 155 -12.14 -2.75 -9.53
CA LEU A 155 -11.16 -3.04 -10.56
C LEU A 155 -10.66 -1.77 -11.26
N SER A 156 -11.54 -0.82 -11.58
CA SER A 156 -11.13 0.43 -12.23
C SER A 156 -10.25 1.29 -11.32
N ALA A 157 -10.57 1.37 -10.02
CA ALA A 157 -9.72 2.04 -9.02
C ALA A 157 -8.34 1.37 -8.93
N ARG A 158 -8.29 0.03 -8.97
CA ARG A 158 -7.01 -0.70 -8.95
C ARG A 158 -6.19 -0.46 -10.21
N ILE A 159 -6.83 -0.39 -11.38
CA ILE A 159 -6.18 -0.04 -12.65
C ILE A 159 -5.56 1.36 -12.55
N ALA A 160 -6.36 2.36 -12.14
CA ALA A 160 -5.88 3.74 -12.02
C ALA A 160 -4.69 3.88 -11.06
N ALA A 161 -4.70 3.14 -9.93
CA ALA A 161 -3.58 3.12 -9.01
C ALA A 161 -2.29 2.57 -9.63
N LEU A 162 -2.38 1.48 -10.40
CA LEU A 162 -1.22 0.88 -11.09
C LEU A 162 -0.70 1.74 -12.24
N GLU A 163 -1.59 2.42 -12.95
CA GLU A 163 -1.22 3.39 -13.98
C GLU A 163 -0.43 4.56 -13.37
N ARG A 164 -0.91 5.11 -12.24
CA ARG A 164 -0.21 6.17 -11.53
C ARG A 164 1.16 5.73 -11.01
N GLU A 165 1.25 4.50 -10.47
CA GLU A 165 2.53 3.92 -10.04
C GLU A 165 3.51 3.79 -11.22
N ALA A 166 3.06 3.27 -12.36
CA ALA A 166 3.90 3.11 -13.55
C ALA A 166 4.37 4.45 -14.13
N GLU A 167 3.53 5.49 -14.04
CA GLU A 167 3.87 6.85 -14.46
C GLU A 167 4.96 7.45 -13.56
N LEU A 168 4.80 7.36 -12.23
CA LEU A 168 5.78 7.86 -11.26
C LEU A 168 7.13 7.14 -11.41
N LEU A 169 7.13 5.83 -11.65
CA LEU A 169 8.35 5.08 -11.93
C LEU A 169 9.00 5.51 -13.24
N GLY A 170 8.20 5.82 -14.27
CA GLY A 170 8.69 6.37 -15.53
C GLY A 170 9.35 7.74 -15.34
N GLN A 171 8.75 8.62 -14.53
CA GLN A 171 9.31 9.92 -14.18
C GLN A 171 10.61 9.78 -13.41
N ALA A 172 10.67 8.90 -12.41
CA ALA A 172 11.88 8.64 -11.63
C ALA A 172 13.02 8.06 -12.47
N LEU A 173 12.70 7.26 -13.49
CA LEU A 173 13.69 6.72 -14.44
C LEU A 173 14.15 7.75 -15.48
N ALA A 174 13.31 8.74 -15.81
CA ALA A 174 13.64 9.82 -16.74
C ALA A 174 14.35 11.00 -16.06
N ALA A 175 14.15 11.18 -14.76
CA ALA A 175 14.81 12.23 -14.00
C ALA A 175 16.33 11.97 -13.93
N PRO A 176 17.18 12.96 -14.24
CA PRO A 176 18.60 12.84 -14.00
C PRO A 176 18.84 12.69 -12.49
N ALA A 177 19.81 11.86 -12.10
CA ALA A 177 20.13 11.51 -10.71
C ALA A 177 20.41 12.73 -9.78
N THR A 178 20.51 13.94 -10.35
CA THR A 178 20.76 15.21 -9.67
C THR A 178 19.51 15.94 -9.16
N ALA A 179 18.28 15.50 -9.49
CA ALA A 179 17.05 16.25 -9.17
C ALA A 179 16.19 15.66 -8.02
N LEU A 180 16.68 14.66 -7.29
CA LEU A 180 15.95 14.00 -6.19
C LEU A 180 16.49 14.36 -4.78
N LEU A 181 17.22 15.46 -4.68
CA LEU A 181 17.67 16.08 -3.42
C LEU A 181 17.08 17.48 -3.30
#